data_AF-Q9K753-F1
#
_entry.id   AF-Q9K753-F1
#
_cell.length_a   1.000
_cell.length_b   1.000
_cell.length_c   1.000
_cell.angle_alpha   90.00
_cell.angle_beta   90.00
_cell.angle_gamma   90.00
#
_symmetry.space_group_name_H-M   'P 1'
#
loop_
_entity.id
_entity.type
_entity.pdbx_description
1 polymer ?
#
loop_
_entity_poly.entity_id
_entity_poly.type
_entity_poly.pdbx_seq_one_letter_code
_entity_poly.pdbx_strand_id
1 'polypeptide(L)'
;MFEVDGDVLELRFNLQKIKNLENLYKISLMSELSQSKGILSFHLMEGLFSVGLYNVTQEQPVRGKKAQEIFEKLLEEHGYGDLNAVIVSKLQEDLGFLFR
;
A
#
# COMPACT_ATOMS: atom_id res chain seq x y z
N MET A 1 -8.93 -2.35 7.01
CA MET A 1 -9.27 -3.67 6.43
C MET A 1 -10.27 -3.44 5.33
N PHE A 2 -10.24 -4.25 4.28
CA PHE A 2 -11.15 -4.20 3.14
C PHE A 2 -11.86 -5.54 3.03
N GLU A 3 -13.14 -5.55 2.68
CA GLU A 3 -13.88 -6.78 2.38
C GLU A 3 -14.04 -6.88 0.87
N VAL A 4 -13.40 -7.88 0.25
CA VAL A 4 -13.42 -8.06 -1.20
C VAL A 4 -13.71 -9.52 -1.49
N ASP A 5 -14.81 -9.78 -2.19
CA ASP A 5 -15.23 -11.12 -2.63
C ASP A 5 -15.31 -12.15 -1.49
N GLY A 6 -15.66 -11.70 -0.28
CA GLY A 6 -15.75 -12.53 0.94
C GLY A 6 -14.41 -12.74 1.67
N ASP A 7 -13.31 -12.24 1.14
CA ASP A 7 -12.01 -12.21 1.82
C ASP A 7 -11.83 -10.91 2.60
N VAL A 8 -11.26 -10.99 3.81
CA VAL A 8 -10.82 -9.83 4.59
C VAL A 8 -9.37 -9.54 4.23
N LEU A 9 -9.14 -8.35 3.70
CA LEU A 9 -7.83 -7.90 3.25
C LEU A 9 -7.30 -6.78 4.15
N GLU A 10 -5.99 -6.75 4.33
CA GLU A 10 -5.32 -5.63 4.98
C GLU A 10 -3.96 -5.35 4.36
N LEU A 11 -3.42 -4.18 4.66
CA LEU A 11 -2.06 -3.82 4.30
C LEU A 11 -1.14 -4.17 5.46
N ARG A 12 -0.01 -4.80 5.15
CA ARG A 12 1.08 -5.06 6.11
C ARG A 12 2.40 -4.64 5.51
N PHE A 13 3.10 -3.71 6.15
CA PHE A 13 4.39 -3.21 5.70
C PHE A 13 5.54 -3.68 6.60
N ASN A 14 6.70 -3.84 5.99
CA ASN A 14 7.95 -4.06 6.70
C ASN A 14 9.10 -3.45 5.87
N LEU A 15 10.28 -3.33 6.47
CA LEU A 15 11.44 -2.73 5.82
C LEU A 15 11.82 -3.41 4.50
N GLN A 16 11.68 -4.74 4.41
CA GLN A 16 12.05 -5.46 3.18
C GLN A 16 11.12 -5.10 2.02
N LYS A 17 9.81 -4.97 2.29
CA LYS A 17 8.83 -4.55 1.29
C LYS A 17 9.13 -3.14 0.78
N ILE A 18 9.45 -2.20 1.68
CA ILE A 18 9.79 -0.84 1.29
C ILE A 18 11.09 -0.80 0.47
N LYS A 19 12.15 -1.49 0.91
CA LYS A 19 13.40 -1.58 0.14
C LYS A 19 13.19 -2.16 -1.26
N ASN A 20 12.38 -3.21 -1.37
CA ASN A 20 12.07 -3.82 -2.67
C ASN A 20 11.32 -2.84 -3.58
N LEU A 21 10.35 -2.11 -3.04
CA LEU A 21 9.61 -1.10 -3.77
C LEU A 21 10.51 0.07 -4.20
N GLU A 22 11.31 0.63 -3.31
CA GLU A 22 12.29 1.68 -3.63
C GLU A 22 13.25 1.23 -4.74
N ASN A 23 13.74 -0.01 -4.68
CA ASN A 23 14.62 -0.57 -5.70
C ASN A 23 13.95 -0.74 -7.07
N LEU A 24 12.66 -1.10 -7.09
CA LEU A 24 11.89 -1.28 -8.30
C LEU A 24 11.57 0.08 -8.95
N TYR A 25 11.20 1.06 -8.15
CA TYR A 25 10.75 2.38 -8.60
C TYR A 25 11.89 3.39 -8.72
N LYS A 26 13.08 3.07 -8.21
CA LYS A 26 14.27 3.95 -8.14
C LYS A 26 14.00 5.26 -7.39
N ILE A 27 13.30 5.13 -6.27
CA ILE A 27 12.90 6.25 -5.41
C ILE A 27 13.39 6.08 -3.96
N SER A 28 13.30 7.15 -3.17
CA SER A 28 13.31 7.12 -1.71
C SER A 28 11.89 7.45 -1.24
N LEU A 29 11.22 6.50 -0.58
CA LEU A 29 9.82 6.63 -0.16
C LEU A 29 9.63 7.84 0.76
N MET A 30 10.55 8.06 1.70
CA MET A 30 10.46 9.20 2.62
C MET A 30 10.68 10.54 1.92
N SER A 31 11.52 10.57 0.89
CA SER A 31 11.71 11.77 0.08
C SER A 31 10.43 12.09 -0.71
N GLU A 32 9.81 11.09 -1.33
CA GLU A 32 8.56 11.24 -2.07
C GLU A 32 7.45 11.77 -1.16
N LEU A 33 7.24 11.12 0.00
CA LEU A 33 6.23 11.52 0.99
C LEU A 33 6.44 12.96 1.49
N SER A 34 7.68 13.35 1.73
CA SER A 34 8.01 14.71 2.20
C SER A 34 7.71 15.76 1.13
N GLN A 35 8.15 15.52 -0.11
CA GLN A 35 7.94 16.46 -1.23
C GLN A 35 6.47 16.60 -1.59
N SER A 36 5.71 15.51 -1.54
CA SER A 36 4.30 15.50 -1.89
C SER A 36 3.36 15.81 -0.73
N LYS A 37 3.89 16.09 0.47
CA LYS A 37 3.11 16.30 1.70
C LYS A 37 2.17 15.12 2.00
N GLY A 38 2.64 13.90 1.77
CA GLY A 38 1.88 12.66 2.03
C GLY A 38 0.90 12.27 0.92
N ILE A 39 0.94 12.93 -0.24
CA ILE A 39 0.11 12.59 -1.41
C ILE A 39 0.92 11.67 -2.33
N LEU A 40 0.54 10.39 -2.41
CA LEU A 40 1.27 9.39 -3.19
C LEU A 40 0.88 9.46 -4.67
N SER A 41 1.83 9.34 -5.60
CA SER A 41 1.47 9.16 -7.01
C SER A 41 0.66 7.87 -7.21
N PHE A 42 -0.19 7.79 -8.25
CA PHE A 42 -0.96 6.57 -8.55
C PHE A 42 -0.09 5.32 -8.62
N HIS A 43 1.06 5.43 -9.30
CA HIS A 43 1.99 4.32 -9.45
C HIS A 43 2.57 3.89 -8.08
N LEU A 44 2.89 4.85 -7.21
CA LEU A 44 3.40 4.56 -5.87
C LEU A 44 2.32 3.95 -4.96
N MET A 45 1.07 4.41 -5.07
CA MET A 45 -0.06 3.81 -4.37
C MET A 45 -0.27 2.36 -4.78
N GLU A 46 -0.34 2.09 -6.09
CA GLU A 46 -0.50 0.73 -6.61
C GLU A 46 0.66 -0.17 -6.18
N GLY A 47 1.89 0.32 -6.25
CA GLY A 47 3.08 -0.40 -5.81
C GLY A 47 3.04 -0.75 -4.33
N LEU A 48 2.77 0.24 -3.46
CA LEU A 48 2.67 0.05 -2.02
C LEU A 48 1.53 -0.89 -1.67
N PHE A 49 0.37 -0.70 -2.29
CA PHE A 49 -0.77 -1.57 -2.10
C PHE A 49 -0.43 -3.01 -2.48
N SER A 50 0.18 -3.22 -3.66
CA SER A 50 0.52 -4.55 -4.16
C SER A 50 1.53 -5.30 -3.29
N VAL A 51 2.55 -4.62 -2.75
CA VAL A 51 3.51 -5.27 -1.84
C VAL A 51 2.96 -5.44 -0.42
N GLY A 52 2.03 -4.56 -0.03
CA GLY A 52 1.41 -4.52 1.29
C GLY A 52 0.28 -5.52 1.46
N LEU A 53 -0.45 -5.85 0.39
CA LEU A 53 -1.71 -6.58 0.45
C LEU A 53 -1.57 -7.99 1.03
N TYR A 54 -2.38 -8.27 2.04
CA TYR A 54 -2.42 -9.52 2.76
C TYR A 54 -3.87 -9.95 2.95
N ASN A 55 -4.17 -11.21 2.64
CA ASN A 55 -5.45 -11.81 2.89
C ASN A 55 -5.44 -12.46 4.27
N VAL A 56 -6.25 -11.90 5.18
CA VAL A 56 -6.39 -12.36 6.56
C VAL A 56 -7.18 -13.67 6.61
N THR A 57 -8.23 -13.80 5.79
CA THR A 57 -9.04 -15.04 5.71
C THR A 57 -8.21 -16.26 5.30
N GLN A 58 -7.28 -16.07 4.37
CA GLN A 58 -6.42 -17.13 3.83
C GLN A 58 -5.01 -17.15 4.43
N GLU A 59 -4.72 -16.24 5.36
CA GLU A 59 -3.44 -16.06 6.03
C GLU A 59 -2.22 -15.96 5.08
N GLN A 60 -2.38 -15.33 3.92
CA GLN A 60 -1.33 -15.24 2.90
C GLN A 60 -1.23 -13.89 2.18
N PRO A 61 -0.03 -13.49 1.69
CA PRO A 61 0.11 -12.31 0.85
C PRO A 61 -0.65 -12.46 -0.47
N VAL A 62 -1.31 -11.40 -0.92
CA VAL A 62 -1.89 -11.33 -2.26
C VAL A 62 -0.82 -10.77 -3.20
N ARG A 63 -0.62 -11.39 -4.37
CA ARG A 63 0.53 -11.08 -5.25
C ARG A 63 0.13 -10.89 -6.70
N GLY A 64 0.97 -10.15 -7.42
CA GLY A 64 0.89 -9.99 -8.87
C GLY A 64 -0.43 -9.34 -9.30
N LYS A 65 -0.95 -9.81 -10.43
CA LYS A 65 -2.14 -9.24 -11.08
C LYS A 65 -3.36 -9.15 -10.17
N LYS A 66 -3.58 -10.13 -9.28
CA LYS A 66 -4.71 -10.11 -8.35
C LYS A 66 -4.65 -8.90 -7.40
N ALA A 67 -3.46 -8.50 -6.95
CA ALA A 67 -3.32 -7.34 -6.09
C ALA A 67 -3.62 -6.02 -6.83
N GLN A 68 -3.27 -5.95 -8.11
CA GLN A 68 -3.56 -4.81 -8.98
C GLN A 68 -5.06 -4.68 -9.26
N GLU A 69 -5.73 -5.79 -9.60
CA GLU A 69 -7.18 -5.82 -9.82
C GLU A 69 -7.94 -5.38 -8.56
N ILE A 70 -7.50 -5.82 -7.38
CA ILE A 70 -8.09 -5.40 -6.10
C ILE A 70 -7.82 -3.91 -5.84
N PHE A 71 -6.63 -3.41 -6.15
CA PHE A 71 -6.31 -1.99 -6.03
C PHE A 71 -7.23 -1.13 -6.89
N GLU A 72 -7.40 -1.48 -8.17
CA GLU A 72 -8.27 -0.78 -9.11
C GLU A 72 -9.73 -0.77 -8.60
N LYS A 73 -10.25 -1.92 -8.18
CA LYS A 73 -11.60 -2.04 -7.61
C LYS A 73 -11.80 -1.12 -6.40
N LEU A 74 -10.88 -1.16 -5.42
CA LEU A 74 -10.99 -0.33 -4.22
C LEU A 74 -10.77 1.16 -4.51
N LEU A 75 -9.94 1.48 -5.49
CA LEU A 75 -9.73 2.85 -5.95
C LEU A 75 -11.00 3.43 -6.59
N GLU A 76 -11.71 2.64 -7.39
CA GLU A 76 -13.00 3.03 -7.97
C GLU A 76 -14.11 3.14 -6.91
N GLU A 77 -14.13 2.24 -5.92
CA GLU A 77 -15.17 2.19 -4.88
C GLU A 77 -14.99 3.29 -3.81
N HIS A 78 -13.76 3.54 -3.35
CA HIS A 78 -13.48 4.46 -2.24
C HIS A 78 -12.87 5.79 -2.68
N GLY A 79 -12.36 5.85 -3.91
CA GLY A 79 -11.66 7.02 -4.42
C GLY A 79 -10.21 7.13 -3.94
N TYR A 80 -9.46 7.95 -4.67
CA TYR A 80 -8.03 8.14 -4.49
C TYR A 80 -7.65 8.66 -3.09
N GLY A 81 -8.37 9.67 -2.58
CA GLY A 81 -8.02 10.33 -1.32
C GLY A 81 -8.06 9.38 -0.12
N ASP A 82 -9.12 8.58 -0.05
CA ASP A 82 -9.32 7.61 1.03
C ASP A 82 -8.28 6.50 0.97
N LEU A 83 -8.03 5.96 -0.23
CA LEU A 83 -7.05 4.89 -0.39
C LEU A 83 -5.62 5.38 -0.11
N ASN A 84 -5.28 6.62 -0.51
CA ASN A 84 -4.01 7.25 -0.14
C ASN A 84 -3.88 7.36 1.39
N ALA A 85 -4.91 7.87 2.06
CA ALA A 85 -4.91 8.02 3.51
C ALA A 85 -4.75 6.68 4.23
N VAL A 86 -5.41 5.61 3.75
CA VAL A 86 -5.28 4.27 4.31
C VAL A 86 -3.86 3.74 4.17
N ILE A 87 -3.25 3.86 2.98
CA ILE A 87 -1.88 3.39 2.74
C ILE A 87 -0.88 4.15 3.63
N VAL A 88 -0.96 5.48 3.68
CA VAL A 88 -0.06 6.30 4.49
C VAL A 88 -0.22 6.03 5.98
N SER A 89 -1.47 5.93 6.47
CA SER A 89 -1.74 5.60 7.87
C SER A 89 -1.15 4.26 8.24
N LYS A 90 -1.28 3.25 7.37
CA LYS A 90 -0.73 1.93 7.65
C LYS A 90 0.80 1.88 7.58
N LEU A 91 1.44 2.69 6.71
CA LEU A 91 2.88 2.88 6.74
C LEU A 91 3.35 3.48 8.08
N GLN A 92 2.62 4.47 8.61
CA GLN A 92 2.95 5.07 9.90
C GLN A 92 2.74 4.10 11.07
N GLU A 93 1.70 3.27 11.00
CA GLU A 93 1.44 2.25 12.01
C GLU A 93 2.53 1.17 12.03
N ASP A 94 2.86 0.60 10.86
CA ASP A 94 3.78 -0.53 10.77
C ASP A 94 5.26 -0.09 10.84
N LEU A 95 5.58 1.11 10.35
CA LEU A 95 6.94 1.62 10.18
C LEU A 95 7.12 3.03 10.75
N GLY A 96 6.40 3.35 11.84
CA GLY A 96 6.38 4.69 12.43
C GLY A 96 7.74 5.27 12.81
N PHE A 97 8.78 4.44 12.98
CA PHE A 97 10.15 4.92 13.20
C PHE A 97 10.76 5.66 11.98
N LEU A 98 10.23 5.45 10.77
CA LEU A 98 10.66 6.19 9.57
C LEU A 98 10.11 7.63 9.53
N PHE A 99 9.06 7.91 10.30
CA PHE A 99 8.33 9.18 10.31
C PHE A 99 8.72 10.09 11.48
N ARG A 100 9.78 9.75 12.23
CA ARG A 100 10.25 10.49 13.40
C ARG A 100 11.34 11.50 13.05
#